data_AF-A0A4U3LA14-F1
#
_entry.id   AF-A0A4U3LA14-F1
#
_cell.length_a   1.000
_cell.length_b   1.000
_cell.length_c   1.000
_cell.angle_alpha   90.00
_cell.angle_beta   90.00
_cell.angle_gamma   90.00
#
_symmetry.space_group_name_H-M   'P 1'
#
loop_
_entity.id
_entity.type
_entity.pdbx_description
1 polymer ?
#
loop_
_entity_poly.entity_id
_entity_poly.type
_entity_poly.pdbx_seq_one_letter_code
_entity_poly.pdbx_strand_id
1 'polypeptide(L)'
;MRKILLILFLCISTAYFCNAQKGKDDINTVKIAYITNQLNLTPAEAQKFWPIYNRYFSEVKKAQQQSPNDIVAFQEKLVNIRKKYKPEFKDVLGSDERVNKAYTAEAKFIALLKNELKNRRKDDQ
;
A
#
# COMPACT_ATOMS: atom_id res chain seq x y z
N MET A 1 11.69 48.56 9.21
CA MET A 1 12.94 47.80 9.01
C MET A 1 12.96 46.48 9.80
N ARG A 2 12.94 46.48 11.15
CA ARG A 2 13.01 45.23 11.96
C ARG A 2 11.86 44.23 11.77
N LYS A 3 10.64 44.70 11.46
CA LYS A 3 9.46 43.84 11.24
C LYS A 3 9.42 43.17 9.87
N ILE A 4 10.11 43.71 8.88
CA ILE A 4 10.18 43.16 7.51
C ILE A 4 11.12 41.95 7.45
N LEU A 5 12.22 42.00 8.22
CA LEU A 5 13.15 40.88 8.39
C LEU A 5 12.50 39.66 9.05
N LEU A 6 11.58 39.87 10.01
CA LEU A 6 10.85 38.78 10.66
C LEU A 6 9.84 38.08 9.74
N ILE A 7 9.21 38.82 8.82
CA ILE A 7 8.25 38.26 7.84
C ILE A 7 8.99 37.46 6.76
N LEU A 8 10.15 37.93 6.31
CA LEU A 8 10.96 37.23 5.31
C LEU A 8 11.54 35.92 5.88
N PHE A 9 11.92 35.90 7.16
CA PHE A 9 12.39 34.69 7.85
C PHE A 9 11.27 33.65 8.05
N LEU A 10 10.04 34.10 8.29
CA LEU A 10 8.88 33.21 8.46
C LEU A 10 8.51 32.48 7.16
N CYS A 11 8.58 33.14 6.01
CA CYS A 11 8.25 32.55 4.70
C CYS A 11 9.26 31.50 4.21
N ILE A 12 10.52 31.57 4.65
CA ILE A 12 11.56 30.59 4.28
C ILE A 12 11.37 29.28 5.04
N SER A 13 10.85 29.33 6.27
CA SER A 13 10.61 28.12 7.09
C SER A 13 9.51 27.19 6.56
N THR A 14 8.49 27.74 5.87
CA THR A 14 7.37 26.95 5.32
C THR A 14 7.74 26.14 4.06
N ALA A 15 8.82 26.49 3.36
CA ALA A 15 9.27 25.77 2.18
C ALA A 15 9.95 24.42 2.51
N TYR A 16 10.44 24.24 3.74
CA TYR A 16 11.13 23.01 4.15
C TYR A 16 10.20 21.85 4.53
N PHE A 17 8.92 22.12 4.86
CA PHE A 17 7.98 21.09 5.30
C PHE A 17 7.23 20.37 4.17
N CYS A 18 7.36 20.79 2.90
CA CYS A 18 6.55 20.26 1.80
C CYS A 18 7.16 19.06 1.04
N ASN A 19 8.41 18.69 1.31
CA ASN A 19 9.13 17.69 0.50
C ASN A 19 9.06 16.24 1.00
N ALA A 20 8.64 15.99 2.25
CA ALA A 20 8.62 14.63 2.82
C ALA A 20 7.35 13.82 2.51
N GLN A 21 6.26 14.49 2.08
CA GLN A 21 4.95 13.87 1.90
C GLN A 21 4.75 13.31 0.46
N LYS A 22 5.33 13.98 -0.55
CA LYS A 22 5.21 13.60 -1.98
C LYS A 22 5.56 12.13 -2.27
N GLY A 23 6.68 11.63 -1.74
CA GLY A 23 7.18 10.29 -2.10
C GLY A 23 6.30 9.12 -1.64
N LYS A 24 5.53 9.28 -0.56
CA LYS A 24 4.59 8.23 -0.09
C LYS A 24 3.32 8.19 -0.92
N ASP A 25 2.83 9.35 -1.33
CA ASP A 25 1.59 9.48 -2.07
C ASP A 25 1.73 8.94 -3.51
N ASP A 26 2.91 9.12 -4.11
CA ASP A 26 3.24 8.54 -5.42
C ASP A 26 3.23 7.00 -5.39
N ILE A 27 3.87 6.38 -4.39
CA ILE A 27 3.93 4.91 -4.27
C ILE A 27 2.54 4.31 -4.06
N ASN A 28 1.69 4.97 -3.26
CA ASN A 28 0.32 4.53 -3.04
C ASN A 28 -0.53 4.63 -4.32
N THR A 29 -0.34 5.69 -5.10
CA THR A 29 -1.03 5.87 -6.39
C THR A 29 -0.63 4.77 -7.37
N VAL A 30 0.67 4.49 -7.49
CA VAL A 30 1.17 3.41 -8.35
C VAL A 30 0.67 2.04 -7.87
N LYS A 31 0.61 1.81 -6.55
CA LYS A 31 0.03 0.58 -5.99
C LYS A 31 -1.44 0.42 -6.36
N ILE A 32 -2.24 1.48 -6.21
CA ILE A 32 -3.65 1.47 -6.55
C ILE A 32 -3.84 1.13 -8.03
N ALA A 33 -3.11 1.79 -8.92
CA ALA A 33 -3.14 1.50 -10.34
C ALA A 33 -2.73 0.05 -10.66
N TYR A 34 -1.64 -0.43 -10.04
CA TYR A 34 -1.14 -1.78 -10.24
C TYR A 34 -2.16 -2.84 -9.80
N ILE A 35 -2.74 -2.72 -8.61
CA ILE A 35 -3.70 -3.71 -8.09
C ILE A 35 -5.00 -3.69 -8.91
N THR A 36 -5.51 -2.51 -9.24
CA THR A 36 -6.69 -2.34 -10.11
C THR A 36 -6.50 -3.05 -11.45
N ASN A 37 -5.34 -2.85 -12.09
CA ASN A 37 -5.00 -3.51 -13.35
C ASN A 37 -4.81 -5.02 -13.17
N GLN A 38 -4.09 -5.45 -12.13
CA GLN A 38 -3.81 -6.87 -11.89
C GLN A 38 -5.07 -7.72 -11.64
N LEU A 39 -6.12 -7.09 -11.11
CA LEU A 39 -7.41 -7.70 -10.82
C LEU A 39 -8.47 -7.41 -11.88
N ASN A 40 -8.14 -6.60 -12.90
CA ASN A 40 -9.08 -6.08 -13.89
C ASN A 40 -10.35 -5.53 -13.24
N LEU A 41 -10.22 -4.65 -12.24
CA LEU A 41 -11.38 -4.11 -11.53
C LEU A 41 -12.13 -3.14 -12.43
N THR A 42 -13.44 -3.33 -12.56
CA THR A 42 -14.32 -2.28 -13.09
C THR A 42 -14.41 -1.12 -12.09
N PRO A 43 -14.82 0.09 -12.50
CA PRO A 43 -15.01 1.21 -11.57
C PRO A 43 -15.96 0.88 -10.40
N ALA A 44 -17.03 0.13 -10.67
CA ALA A 44 -17.98 -0.31 -9.66
C ALA A 44 -17.39 -1.33 -8.68
N GLU A 45 -16.60 -2.29 -9.18
CA GLU A 45 -15.88 -3.24 -8.34
C GLU A 45 -14.83 -2.54 -7.49
N ALA A 46 -14.06 -1.60 -8.07
CA ALA A 46 -13.01 -0.86 -7.37
C ALA A 46 -13.57 -0.09 -6.17
N GLN A 47 -14.71 0.58 -6.34
CA GLN A 47 -15.38 1.32 -5.27
C GLN A 47 -15.73 0.44 -4.06
N LYS A 48 -16.12 -0.82 -4.29
CA LYS A 48 -16.43 -1.80 -3.23
C LYS A 48 -15.17 -2.50 -2.70
N PHE A 49 -14.21 -2.77 -3.58
CA PHE A 49 -13.00 -3.55 -3.28
C PHE A 49 -12.06 -2.80 -2.32
N TRP A 50 -11.76 -1.53 -2.57
CA TRP A 50 -10.73 -0.80 -1.81
C TRP A 50 -11.01 -0.72 -0.30
N PRO A 51 -12.25 -0.45 0.17
CA PRO A 51 -12.58 -0.51 1.59
C PRO A 51 -12.30 -1.88 2.23
N ILE A 52 -12.63 -2.98 1.54
CA ILE A 52 -12.41 -4.35 2.01
C ILE A 52 -10.91 -4.64 2.06
N TYR A 53 -10.21 -4.32 0.98
CA TYR A 53 -8.77 -4.51 0.85
C TYR A 53 -7.99 -3.76 1.93
N ASN A 54 -8.36 -2.52 2.23
CA ASN A 54 -7.70 -1.71 3.25
C ASN A 54 -7.88 -2.30 4.65
N ARG A 55 -9.07 -2.82 4.98
CA ARG A 55 -9.32 -3.51 6.25
C ARG A 55 -8.52 -4.82 6.35
N TYR A 56 -8.56 -5.63 5.29
CA TYR A 56 -7.78 -6.86 5.18
C TYR A 56 -6.28 -6.60 5.39
N PHE A 57 -5.72 -5.63 4.66
CA PHE A 57 -4.30 -5.31 4.73
C PHE A 57 -3.88 -4.77 6.09
N SER A 58 -4.72 -3.94 6.72
CA SER A 58 -4.51 -3.45 8.08
C SER A 58 -4.41 -4.60 9.09
N GLU A 59 -5.28 -5.60 9.02
CA GLU A 59 -5.22 -6.79 9.88
C GLU A 59 -3.99 -7.66 9.61
N VAL A 60 -3.62 -7.87 8.35
CA VAL A 60 -2.39 -8.60 7.99
C VAL A 60 -1.16 -7.89 8.56
N LYS A 61 -1.08 -6.57 8.44
CA LYS A 61 0.02 -5.77 8.97
C LYS A 61 0.09 -5.87 10.50
N LYS A 62 -1.04 -5.81 11.19
CA LYS A 62 -1.11 -6.00 12.64
C LYS A 62 -0.65 -7.40 13.06
N ALA A 63 -1.08 -8.43 12.33
CA ALA A 63 -0.63 -9.80 12.58
C ALA A 63 0.88 -9.94 12.42
N GLN A 64 1.47 -9.30 11.40
CA GLN A 64 2.92 -9.28 11.20
C GLN A 64 3.66 -8.57 12.34
N GLN A 65 3.13 -7.43 12.81
CA GLN A 65 3.72 -6.67 13.92
C GLN A 65 3.67 -7.43 15.26
N GLN A 66 2.64 -8.23 15.47
CA GLN A 66 2.47 -9.04 16.68
C GLN A 66 3.30 -10.33 16.70
N SER A 67 3.80 -10.75 15.54
CA SER A 67 4.49 -12.03 15.38
C SER A 67 5.82 -11.84 14.61
N PRO A 68 6.75 -10.99 15.10
CA PRO A 68 7.95 -10.60 14.34
C PRO A 68 8.93 -11.74 14.07
N ASN A 69 9.03 -12.70 15.00
CA ASN A 69 9.96 -13.85 14.91
C ASN A 69 9.24 -15.20 14.96
N ASP A 70 7.91 -15.21 14.95
CA ASP A 70 7.09 -16.42 15.02
C ASP A 70 6.31 -16.58 13.71
N ILE A 71 6.95 -17.28 12.77
CA ILE A 71 6.41 -17.52 11.44
C ILE A 71 5.13 -18.36 11.52
N VAL A 72 5.06 -19.33 12.44
CA VAL A 72 3.93 -20.25 12.54
C VAL A 72 2.71 -19.50 13.07
N ALA A 73 2.87 -18.73 14.15
CA ALA A 73 1.79 -17.90 14.68
C ALA A 73 1.30 -16.85 13.67
N PHE A 74 2.22 -16.25 12.90
CA PHE A 74 1.84 -15.33 11.83
C PHE A 74 1.01 -16.03 10.73
N GLN A 75 1.45 -17.22 10.28
CA GLN A 75 0.75 -17.98 9.25
C GLN A 75 -0.65 -18.39 9.69
N GLU A 76 -0.82 -18.83 10.94
CA GLU A 76 -2.12 -19.15 11.50
C GLU A 76 -3.06 -17.94 11.48
N LYS A 77 -2.61 -16.79 12.01
CA LYS A 77 -3.37 -15.53 11.97
C LYS A 77 -3.72 -15.13 10.54
N LEU A 78 -2.77 -15.23 9.61
CA LEU A 78 -2.97 -14.89 8.21
C LEU A 78 -4.03 -15.78 7.55
N VAL A 79 -4.04 -17.07 7.83
CA VAL A 79 -5.08 -18.00 7.34
C VAL A 79 -6.45 -17.59 7.87
N ASN A 80 -6.55 -17.26 9.16
CA ASN A 80 -7.81 -16.84 9.78
C ASN A 80 -8.32 -15.52 9.19
N ILE A 81 -7.43 -14.54 8.96
CA ILE A 81 -7.76 -13.28 8.28
C ILE A 81 -8.25 -13.58 6.85
N ARG A 82 -7.54 -14.41 6.08
CA ARG A 82 -7.96 -14.76 4.71
C ARG A 82 -9.32 -15.45 4.70
N LYS A 83 -9.60 -16.36 5.64
CA LYS A 83 -10.93 -17.00 5.77
C LYS A 83 -12.02 -15.96 6.02
N LYS A 84 -11.77 -15.00 6.93
CA LYS A 84 -12.70 -13.92 7.27
C LYS A 84 -13.06 -13.06 6.05
N TYR A 85 -12.08 -12.64 5.25
CA TYR A 85 -12.29 -11.72 4.12
C TYR A 85 -12.63 -12.41 2.79
N LYS A 86 -12.45 -13.73 2.69
CA LYS A 86 -12.73 -14.48 1.45
C LYS A 86 -14.15 -14.25 0.91
N PRO A 87 -15.23 -14.28 1.73
CA PRO A 87 -16.59 -14.05 1.24
C PRO A 87 -16.77 -12.63 0.66
N GLU A 88 -16.27 -11.60 1.35
CA GLU A 88 -16.34 -10.20 0.88
C GLU A 88 -15.57 -10.01 -0.44
N PHE A 89 -14.37 -10.60 -0.56
CA PHE A 89 -13.64 -10.55 -1.83
C PHE A 89 -14.35 -11.34 -2.93
N LYS A 90 -14.97 -12.48 -2.61
CA LYS A 90 -15.68 -13.30 -3.59
C LYS A 90 -16.93 -12.57 -4.12
N ASP A 91 -17.64 -11.84 -3.27
CA ASP A 91 -18.80 -11.02 -3.65
C ASP A 91 -18.42 -9.94 -4.67
N VAL A 92 -17.28 -9.27 -4.46
CA VAL A 92 -16.83 -8.20 -5.36
C VAL A 92 -16.12 -8.73 -6.61
N LEU A 93 -15.34 -9.81 -6.50
CA LEU A 93 -14.47 -10.28 -7.58
C LEU A 93 -15.07 -11.44 -8.38
N GLY A 94 -16.14 -12.09 -7.91
CA GLY A 94 -16.86 -13.14 -8.62
C GLY A 94 -16.14 -14.50 -8.75
N SER A 95 -14.81 -14.57 -8.69
CA SER A 95 -14.04 -15.81 -8.88
C SER A 95 -12.98 -16.06 -7.80
N ASP A 96 -12.76 -17.32 -7.43
CA ASP A 96 -11.69 -17.67 -6.46
C ASP A 96 -10.31 -17.34 -7.03
N GLU A 97 -10.15 -17.39 -8.35
CA GLU A 97 -8.92 -16.97 -9.03
C GLU A 97 -8.59 -15.50 -8.78
N ARG A 98 -9.57 -14.60 -8.93
CA ARG A 98 -9.38 -13.16 -8.66
C ARG A 98 -9.16 -12.91 -7.17
N VAL A 99 -9.85 -13.64 -6.29
CA VAL A 99 -9.60 -13.58 -4.83
C VAL A 99 -8.16 -14.00 -4.49
N ASN A 100 -7.66 -15.09 -5.07
CA ASN A 100 -6.29 -15.54 -4.87
C ASN A 100 -5.26 -14.53 -5.42
N LYS A 101 -5.56 -13.89 -6.56
CA LYS A 101 -4.75 -12.78 -7.08
C LYS A 101 -4.72 -11.60 -6.09
N ALA A 102 -5.84 -11.24 -5.48
CA ALA A 102 -5.91 -10.13 -4.52
C ALA A 102 -5.01 -10.36 -3.30
N TYR A 103 -4.94 -11.60 -2.79
CA TYR A 103 -4.06 -11.96 -1.67
C TYR A 103 -2.56 -11.90 -1.98
N THR A 104 -2.18 -11.93 -3.26
CA THR A 104 -0.77 -11.91 -3.69
C THR A 104 -0.35 -10.61 -4.36
N ALA A 105 -1.30 -9.74 -4.71
CA ALA A 105 -1.06 -8.51 -5.47
C ALA A 105 -0.05 -7.59 -4.77
N GLU A 106 -0.18 -7.40 -3.45
CA GLU A 106 0.73 -6.57 -2.66
C GLU A 106 2.16 -7.11 -2.66
N ALA A 107 2.33 -8.41 -2.39
CA ALA A 107 3.66 -9.02 -2.34
C ALA A 107 4.37 -8.91 -3.69
N LYS A 108 3.63 -9.09 -4.80
CA LYS A 108 4.14 -8.88 -6.15
C LYS A 108 4.49 -7.41 -6.41
N PHE A 109 3.65 -6.47 -6.01
CA PHE A 109 3.94 -5.04 -6.10
C PHE A 109 5.22 -4.66 -5.36
N ILE A 110 5.37 -5.11 -4.10
CA ILE A 110 6.56 -4.85 -3.29
C ILE A 110 7.81 -5.48 -3.93
N ALA A 111 7.71 -6.69 -4.48
CA ALA A 111 8.83 -7.33 -5.17
C ALA A 111 9.26 -6.54 -6.41
N LEU A 112 8.31 -6.07 -7.22
CA LEU A 112 8.57 -5.22 -8.37
C LEU A 112 9.21 -3.90 -7.95
N LEU A 113 8.65 -3.23 -6.94
CA LEU A 113 9.19 -1.98 -6.40
C LEU A 113 10.62 -2.15 -5.89
N LYS A 114 10.91 -3.24 -5.17
CA LYS A 114 12.26 -3.54 -4.67
C LYS A 114 13.26 -3.75 -5.80
N ASN A 115 12.86 -4.44 -6.87
CA ASN A 115 13.71 -4.66 -8.04
C ASN A 115 13.98 -3.34 -8.78
N GLU A 116 12.95 -2.52 -8.97
CA GLU A 116 13.06 -1.21 -9.61
C GLU A 116 14.00 -0.28 -8.84
N LEU A 117 13.85 -0.19 -7.52
CA LEU A 117 14.74 0.60 -6.67
C LEU A 117 16.19 0.10 -6.71
N LYS A 118 16.39 -1.22 -6.86
CA LYS A 118 17.73 -1.81 -7.01
C LYS A 118 18.36 -1.45 -8.35
N ASN A 119 17.58 -1.40 -9.43
CA ASN A 119 18.07 -1.09 -10.77
C ASN A 119 18.49 0.38 -10.87
N ARG A 120 17.65 1.32 -10.40
CA ARG A 120 17.98 2.75 -10.38
C ARG A 120 19.31 3.04 -9.67
N ARG A 121 19.54 2.36 -8.54
CA ARG A 121 20.79 2.49 -7.78
C ARG A 121 22.03 2.05 -8.56
N LYS A 122 21.89 1.12 -9.52
CA LYS A 122 22.99 0.68 -10.37
C LYS A 122 23.25 1.62 -11.54
N ASP A 123 22.21 2.27 -12.05
CA ASP A 123 22.34 3.22 -13.17
C ASP A 123 22.98 4.55 -12.72
N ASP A 124 22.87 4.88 -11.42
CA ASP A 124 23.51 6.04 -10.79
C ASP A 124 25.00 5.80 -10.40
N GLN A 125 25.56 4.60 -10.61
CA GLN A 125 26.96 4.23 -10.31
C GLN A 125 27.80 4.07 -11.57
#